data_AF-A0A093ESE0-F1
#
_entry.id   AF-A0A093ESE0-F1
#
_cell.length_a   1.000
_cell.length_b   1.000
_cell.length_c   1.000
_cell.angle_alpha   90.00
_cell.angle_beta   90.00
_cell.angle_gamma   90.00
#
_symmetry.space_group_name_H-M   'P 1'
#
loop_
_entity.id
_entity.type
_entity.pdbx_description
1 polymer ?
#
loop_
_entity_poly.entity_id
_entity_poly.type
_entity_poly.pdbx_seq_one_letter_code
_entity_poly.pdbx_strand_id
1 'polypeptide(L)'
;GVGSWMVSVLVSLYYNTVLTWVMWYFINSFQEPLPWSVCPLNENRTGLNEECHESTAVNYFWYRKTLNITPDVTESGTLQWWLVLCLATCWATVYLCTIRGIETTGKAIYVTAIFPYLVLTIFLIHGLTLPGATDGLAYLFTPNVS
;
A
#
# COMPACT_ATOMS: atom_id res chain seq x y z
N GLY A 1 -23.86 -16.11 -15.48
CA GLY A 1 -22.63 -16.92 -15.51
C GLY A 1 -21.44 -16.10 -15.98
N VAL A 2 -21.30 -15.88 -17.28
CA VAL A 2 -20.11 -15.25 -17.90
C VAL A 2 -19.82 -13.83 -17.39
N GLY A 3 -20.85 -12.98 -17.22
CA GLY A 3 -20.65 -11.61 -16.71
C GLY A 3 -20.05 -11.57 -15.29
N SER A 4 -20.54 -12.43 -14.39
CA SER A 4 -19.99 -12.53 -13.03
C SER A 4 -18.54 -13.01 -13.05
N TRP A 5 -18.21 -13.99 -13.91
CA TRP A 5 -16.85 -14.49 -14.05
C TRP A 5 -15.90 -13.39 -14.55
N MET A 6 -16.31 -12.62 -15.56
CA MET A 6 -15.51 -11.51 -16.10
C MET A 6 -15.23 -10.45 -15.03
N VAL A 7 -16.25 -10.04 -14.26
CA VAL A 7 -16.09 -9.07 -13.18
C VAL A 7 -15.15 -9.61 -12.10
N SER A 8 -15.31 -10.87 -11.68
CA SER A 8 -14.42 -11.49 -10.69
C SER A 8 -12.96 -11.52 -11.15
N VAL A 9 -12.70 -11.79 -12.43
CA VAL A 9 -11.34 -11.77 -12.99
C VAL A 9 -10.74 -10.36 -12.96
N LEU A 10 -11.49 -9.35 -13.43
CA LEU A 10 -11.02 -7.96 -13.45
C LEU A 10 -10.71 -7.43 -12.04
N VAL A 11 -11.62 -7.70 -11.10
CA VAL A 11 -11.44 -7.36 -9.68
C VAL A 11 -10.21 -8.07 -9.13
N SER A 12 -10.05 -9.38 -9.38
CA SER A 12 -8.91 -10.14 -8.87
C SER A 12 -7.57 -9.60 -9.38
N LEU A 13 -7.48 -9.20 -10.65
CA LEU A 13 -6.27 -8.62 -11.22
C LEU A 13 -5.90 -7.31 -10.52
N TYR A 14 -6.87 -6.40 -10.37
CA TYR A 14 -6.65 -5.11 -9.72
C TYR A 14 -6.26 -5.24 -8.24
N TYR A 15 -6.98 -6.07 -7.48
CA TYR A 15 -6.71 -6.26 -6.06
C TYR A 15 -5.34 -6.92 -5.81
N ASN A 16 -4.89 -7.83 -6.68
CA ASN A 16 -3.53 -8.39 -6.59
C ASN A 16 -2.44 -7.31 -6.79
N THR A 17 -2.68 -6.32 -7.65
CA THR A 17 -1.76 -5.17 -7.80
C THR A 17 -1.69 -4.33 -6.53
N VAL A 18 -2.82 -4.09 -5.86
CA VAL A 18 -2.82 -3.36 -4.57
C VAL A 18 -2.07 -4.16 -3.49
N LEU A 19 -2.29 -5.47 -3.39
CA LEU A 19 -1.56 -6.33 -2.46
C LEU A 19 -0.05 -6.34 -2.74
N THR A 20 0.35 -6.24 -4.01
CA THR A 20 1.76 -6.11 -4.41
C THR A 20 2.39 -4.85 -3.82
N TRP A 21 1.71 -3.72 -3.88
CA TRP A 21 2.18 -2.47 -3.27
C TRP A 21 2.28 -2.60 -1.75
N VAL A 22 1.27 -3.17 -1.10
CA VAL A 22 1.29 -3.41 0.36
C VAL A 22 2.47 -4.31 0.75
N MET A 23 2.71 -5.39 -0.01
CA MET A 23 3.83 -6.30 0.23
C MET A 23 5.18 -5.59 0.05
N TRP A 24 5.30 -4.72 -0.95
CA TRP A 24 6.50 -3.90 -1.15
C TRP A 24 6.79 -2.99 0.05
N TYR A 25 5.78 -2.29 0.57
CA TYR A 25 5.93 -1.46 1.78
C TYR A 25 6.26 -2.30 3.01
N PHE A 26 5.63 -3.48 3.16
CA PHE A 26 5.90 -4.39 4.26
C PHE A 26 7.36 -4.84 4.28
N ILE A 27 7.92 -5.25 3.14
CA ILE A 27 9.34 -5.65 3.03
C ILE A 27 10.27 -4.48 3.38
N ASN A 28 9.95 -3.26 2.93
CA ASN A 28 10.77 -2.07 3.19
C ASN A 28 10.63 -1.52 4.63
N SER A 29 9.67 -2.00 5.42
CA SER A 29 9.50 -1.57 6.82
C SER A 29 10.51 -2.18 7.80
N PHE A 30 11.27 -3.20 7.40
CA PHE A 30 12.28 -3.84 8.25
C PHE A 30 13.61 -3.08 8.34
N GLN A 31 13.65 -1.82 7.91
CA GLN A 31 14.84 -0.98 7.87
C GLN A 31 14.68 0.26 8.77
N GLU A 32 15.71 0.56 9.56
CA GLU A 32 15.83 1.80 10.34
C GLU A 32 17.02 2.61 9.78
N PRO A 33 16.84 3.85 9.28
CA PRO A 33 15.60 4.62 9.18
C PRO A 33 14.67 4.16 8.03
N LEU A 34 13.37 4.45 8.14
CA LEU A 34 12.40 4.11 7.10
C LEU A 34 12.71 4.88 5.80
N PRO A 35 12.63 4.26 4.61
CA PRO A 35 13.08 4.88 3.37
C PRO A 35 12.20 6.06 2.91
N TRP A 36 10.97 6.17 3.42
CA TRP A 36 10.06 7.30 3.18
C TRP A 36 10.06 8.34 4.31
N SER A 37 10.96 8.23 5.29
CA SER A 37 11.06 9.19 6.41
C SER A 37 11.87 10.44 6.08
N VAL A 38 12.81 10.35 5.15
CA VAL A 38 13.77 11.42 4.83
C VAL A 38 13.86 11.67 3.33
N CYS A 39 14.01 12.93 2.94
CA CYS A 39 14.27 13.30 1.54
C CYS A 39 15.74 13.04 1.18
N PRO A 40 16.02 12.44 0.00
CA PRO A 40 17.39 12.27 -0.47
C PRO A 40 18.00 13.61 -0.91
N LEU A 41 19.33 13.66 -0.87
CA LEU A 41 20.11 14.77 -1.44
C LEU A 41 20.03 14.76 -2.98
N ASN A 42 20.21 15.94 -3.57
CA ASN A 42 20.41 16.12 -5.00
C ASN A 42 21.68 15.43 -5.51
N GLU A 43 21.78 15.26 -6.83
CA GLU A 43 22.93 14.65 -7.50
C GLU A 43 24.26 15.35 -7.15
N ASN A 44 24.23 16.69 -7.01
CA ASN A 44 25.37 17.51 -6.61
C ASN A 44 25.69 17.48 -5.09
N ARG A 45 24.87 16.78 -4.28
CA ARG A 45 24.97 16.69 -2.81
C ARG A 45 25.01 18.03 -2.06
N THR A 46 24.62 19.12 -2.71
CA THR A 46 24.63 20.47 -2.14
C THR A 46 23.33 20.83 -1.40
N GLY A 47 22.24 20.11 -1.65
CA GLY A 47 20.93 20.36 -1.04
C GLY A 47 19.97 19.17 -1.18
N LEU A 48 18.78 19.30 -0.57
CA LEU A 48 17.69 18.33 -0.73
C LEU A 48 17.13 18.34 -2.15
N ASN A 49 16.62 17.19 -2.58
CA ASN A 49 15.91 17.11 -3.84
C ASN A 49 14.71 18.07 -3.88
N GLU A 50 14.68 18.94 -4.89
CA GLU A 50 13.67 19.99 -5.03
C GLU A 50 12.27 19.39 -5.17
N GLU A 51 12.12 18.31 -5.94
CA GLU A 51 10.86 17.59 -6.09
C GLU A 51 10.39 16.96 -4.76
N CYS A 52 11.33 16.48 -3.94
CA CYS A 52 11.00 15.93 -2.62
C CYS A 52 10.65 17.02 -1.61
N HIS A 53 11.31 18.18 -1.71
CA HIS A 53 11.13 19.32 -0.83
C HIS A 53 9.80 20.04 -1.08
N GLU A 54 9.39 20.22 -2.34
CA GLU A 54 8.09 20.80 -2.69
C GLU A 54 6.91 19.88 -2.35
N SER A 55 7.12 18.57 -2.38
CA SER A 55 6.10 17.59 -2.05
C SER A 55 6.27 17.07 -0.60
N THR A 56 6.60 15.81 -0.43
CA THR A 56 6.89 15.18 0.86
C THR A 56 7.73 13.93 0.60
N ALA A 57 8.60 13.55 1.53
CA ALA A 57 9.39 12.32 1.43
C ALA A 57 8.56 11.07 1.07
N VAL A 58 7.34 10.96 1.61
CA VAL A 58 6.41 9.86 1.32
C VAL A 58 5.90 9.89 -0.12
N ASN A 59 5.48 11.06 -0.62
CA ASN A 59 5.01 11.23 -1.99
C ASN A 59 6.14 10.96 -2.98
N TYR A 60 7.33 11.50 -2.71
CA TYR A 60 8.51 11.25 -3.52
C TYR A 60 8.87 9.76 -3.56
N PHE A 61 8.84 9.07 -2.42
CA PHE A 61 9.08 7.63 -2.37
C PHE A 61 8.06 6.83 -3.18
N TRP A 62 6.78 7.17 -3.11
CA TRP A 62 5.74 6.48 -3.87
C TRP A 62 5.89 6.69 -5.38
N TYR A 63 5.96 7.95 -5.83
CA TYR A 63 5.92 8.29 -7.25
C TYR A 63 7.26 8.07 -7.96
N ARG A 64 8.41 8.34 -7.31
CA ARG A 64 9.74 8.24 -7.92
C ARG A 64 10.47 6.94 -7.60
N LYS A 65 10.37 6.43 -6.37
CA LYS A 65 11.10 5.21 -5.99
C LYS A 65 10.30 3.93 -6.22
N THR A 66 9.01 3.92 -5.87
CA THR A 66 8.18 2.72 -5.95
C THR A 66 7.62 2.50 -7.34
N LEU A 67 6.85 3.47 -7.84
CA LEU A 67 6.18 3.39 -9.15
C LEU A 67 7.07 3.81 -10.32
N ASN A 68 7.91 4.83 -10.10
CA ASN A 68 8.67 5.52 -11.15
C ASN A 68 7.76 5.97 -12.31
N ILE A 69 6.80 6.86 -11.98
CA ILE A 69 5.74 7.30 -12.88
C ILE A 69 6.25 8.18 -14.04
N THR A 70 5.70 7.96 -15.24
CA THR A 70 5.90 8.81 -16.43
C THR A 70 5.00 10.05 -16.38
N PRO A 71 5.37 11.14 -17.08
CA PRO A 71 4.55 12.34 -17.10
C PRO A 71 3.22 12.14 -17.84
N ASP A 72 3.14 11.18 -18.76
CA ASP A 72 1.96 10.89 -19.57
C ASP A 72 1.65 9.38 -19.57
N VAL A 73 0.36 9.06 -19.72
CA VAL A 73 -0.16 7.68 -19.87
C VAL A 73 0.17 7.09 -21.24
N THR A 74 0.37 7.93 -22.26
CA THR A 74 0.76 7.47 -23.59
C THR A 74 2.22 7.03 -23.65
N GLU A 75 3.05 7.53 -22.74
CA GLU A 75 4.44 7.14 -22.60
C GLU A 75 4.55 5.94 -21.65
N SER A 76 4.76 4.76 -22.24
CA SER A 76 5.03 3.56 -21.47
C SER A 76 6.47 3.57 -20.99
N GLY A 77 6.67 3.72 -19.68
CA GLY A 77 7.99 3.64 -19.05
C GLY A 77 8.58 2.23 -19.07
N THR A 78 9.74 2.08 -18.41
CA THR A 78 10.35 0.76 -18.22
C THR A 78 9.61 -0.05 -17.16
N LEU A 79 9.63 -1.37 -17.34
CA LEU A 79 8.96 -2.30 -16.44
C LEU A 79 9.80 -2.47 -15.16
N GLN A 80 9.24 -2.04 -14.02
CA GLN A 80 9.97 -2.02 -12.74
C GLN A 80 10.10 -3.43 -12.15
N TRP A 81 11.27 -4.04 -12.29
CA TRP A 81 11.50 -5.46 -11.95
C TRP A 81 11.23 -5.81 -10.48
N TRP A 82 11.44 -4.88 -9.53
CA TRP A 82 11.13 -5.13 -8.12
C TRP A 82 9.63 -5.33 -7.89
N LEU A 83 8.78 -4.54 -8.54
CA LEU A 83 7.33 -4.70 -8.47
C LEU A 83 6.87 -6.01 -9.13
N VAL A 84 7.54 -6.45 -10.20
CA VAL A 84 7.25 -7.77 -10.82
C VAL A 84 7.52 -8.91 -9.87
N LEU A 85 8.66 -8.87 -9.16
CA LEU A 85 9.00 -9.88 -8.18
C LEU A 85 7.97 -9.90 -7.05
N CYS A 86 7.57 -8.72 -6.54
CA CYS A 86 6.50 -8.63 -5.54
C CYS A 86 5.14 -9.11 -6.06
N LEU A 87 4.85 -8.89 -7.34
CA LEU A 87 3.61 -9.37 -7.96
C LEU A 87 3.62 -10.90 -8.07
N ALA A 88 4.74 -11.49 -8.48
CA ALA A 88 4.90 -12.93 -8.55
C ALA A 88 4.77 -13.59 -7.16
N THR A 89 5.34 -12.99 -6.11
CA THR A 89 5.18 -13.50 -4.75
C THR A 89 3.75 -13.36 -4.25
N CYS A 90 3.06 -12.26 -4.55
CA CYS A 90 1.65 -12.07 -4.20
C CYS A 90 0.75 -13.13 -4.84
N TRP A 91 0.91 -13.38 -6.15
CA TRP A 91 0.20 -14.46 -6.84
C TRP A 91 0.52 -15.84 -6.28
N ALA A 92 1.79 -16.10 -5.92
CA ALA A 92 2.17 -17.35 -5.27
C ALA A 92 1.49 -17.51 -3.91
N THR A 93 1.40 -16.46 -3.08
CA THR A 93 0.67 -16.50 -1.81
C THR A 93 -0.82 -16.79 -2.01
N VAL A 94 -1.48 -16.09 -2.94
CA VAL A 94 -2.90 -16.33 -3.25
C VAL A 94 -3.13 -17.76 -3.74
N TYR A 95 -2.26 -18.27 -4.61
CA TYR A 95 -2.32 -19.65 -5.09
C TYR A 95 -2.16 -20.65 -3.94
N LEU A 96 -1.16 -20.47 -3.07
CA LEU A 96 -0.95 -21.35 -1.91
C LEU A 96 -2.12 -21.34 -0.92
N CYS A 97 -2.77 -20.19 -0.70
CA CYS A 97 -3.95 -20.09 0.17
C CYS A 97 -5.20 -20.79 -0.41
N THR A 98 -5.25 -20.98 -1.73
CA THR A 98 -6.43 -21.51 -2.46
C THR A 98 -6.23 -22.92 -3.02
N ILE A 99 -5.01 -23.46 -3.01
CA ILE A 99 -4.66 -24.73 -3.69
C ILE A 99 -5.46 -25.95 -3.22
N ARG A 100 -5.88 -26.02 -1.95
CA ARG A 100 -6.76 -27.11 -1.45
C ARG A 100 -8.22 -26.66 -1.26
N GLY A 101 -8.61 -25.58 -1.91
CA GLY A 101 -9.96 -25.02 -1.84
C GLY A 101 -10.37 -24.64 -0.42
N ILE A 102 -11.61 -24.96 -0.06
CA ILE A 102 -12.26 -24.49 1.18
C ILE A 102 -11.58 -24.96 2.47
N GLU A 103 -10.87 -26.09 2.47
CA GLU A 103 -10.25 -26.61 3.70
C GLU A 103 -9.03 -25.76 4.12
N THR A 104 -8.17 -25.38 3.18
CA THR A 104 -7.03 -24.49 3.44
C THR A 104 -7.45 -23.04 3.57
N THR A 105 -8.37 -22.59 2.71
CA THR A 105 -8.86 -21.22 2.75
C THR A 105 -9.59 -20.94 4.06
N GLY A 106 -10.40 -21.89 4.57
CA GLY A 106 -11.05 -21.76 5.87
C GLY A 106 -10.08 -21.56 7.03
N LYS A 107 -8.98 -22.31 7.05
CA LYS A 107 -7.91 -22.16 8.07
C LYS A 107 -7.21 -20.81 7.96
N ALA A 108 -6.91 -20.35 6.74
CA ALA A 108 -6.28 -19.06 6.48
C ALA A 108 -7.17 -17.88 6.90
N ILE A 109 -8.48 -17.98 6.66
CA ILE A 109 -9.46 -16.93 7.00
C ILE A 109 -9.44 -16.59 8.48
N TYR A 110 -9.28 -17.58 9.39
CA TYR A 110 -9.20 -17.29 10.82
C TYR A 110 -8.07 -16.32 11.14
N VAL A 111 -6.91 -16.47 10.49
CA VAL A 111 -5.78 -15.54 10.68
C VAL A 111 -6.06 -14.20 10.00
N THR A 112 -6.47 -14.22 8.72
CA THR A 112 -6.64 -12.99 7.92
C THR A 112 -7.84 -12.15 8.37
N ALA A 113 -8.83 -12.73 9.04
CA ALA A 113 -9.97 -12.00 9.60
C ALA A 113 -9.67 -11.46 11.00
N ILE A 114 -9.03 -12.23 11.88
CA ILE A 114 -8.77 -11.80 13.26
C ILE A 114 -7.68 -10.74 13.32
N PHE A 115 -6.62 -10.87 12.51
CA PHE A 115 -5.47 -9.96 12.55
C PHE A 115 -5.85 -8.49 12.28
N PRO A 116 -6.62 -8.14 11.24
CA PRO A 116 -7.06 -6.76 11.01
C PRO A 116 -7.83 -6.17 12.18
N TYR A 117 -8.73 -6.93 12.83
CA TYR A 117 -9.47 -6.43 13.99
C TYR A 117 -8.52 -6.09 15.15
N LEU A 118 -7.55 -6.96 15.44
CA LEU A 118 -6.54 -6.68 16.47
C LEU A 118 -5.73 -5.42 16.13
N VAL A 119 -5.21 -5.31 14.91
CA VAL A 119 -4.41 -4.14 14.50
C VAL A 119 -5.23 -2.85 14.57
N LEU A 120 -6.48 -2.87 14.08
CA LEU A 120 -7.37 -1.71 14.15
C LEU A 120 -7.66 -1.30 15.59
N THR A 121 -7.86 -2.25 16.51
CA THR A 121 -8.06 -1.91 17.93
C THR A 121 -6.83 -1.26 18.55
N ILE A 122 -5.62 -1.72 18.22
CA ILE A 122 -4.37 -1.11 18.71
C ILE A 122 -4.20 0.29 18.11
N PHE A 123 -4.43 0.44 16.80
CA PHE A 123 -4.36 1.74 16.12
C PHE A 123 -5.41 2.72 16.63
N LEU A 124 -6.60 2.26 17.01
CA LEU A 124 -7.61 3.10 17.64
C LEU A 124 -7.15 3.64 18.99
N ILE A 125 -6.64 2.75 19.86
CA ILE A 125 -6.14 3.17 21.18
C ILE A 125 -4.99 4.15 21.02
N HIS A 126 -4.01 3.83 20.16
CA HIS A 126 -2.87 4.71 19.93
C HIS A 126 -3.30 6.05 19.31
N GLY A 127 -4.16 5.99 18.29
CA GLY A 127 -4.74 7.15 17.60
C GLY A 127 -5.42 8.13 18.56
N LEU A 128 -6.18 7.62 19.53
CA LEU A 128 -6.86 8.44 20.54
C LEU A 128 -5.91 9.00 21.61
N THR A 129 -4.75 8.38 21.84
CA THR A 129 -3.73 8.90 22.77
C THR A 129 -2.86 10.01 22.19
N LEU A 130 -2.85 10.19 20.86
CA LEU A 130 -2.08 11.25 20.21
C LEU A 130 -2.73 12.64 20.43
N PRO A 131 -1.92 13.69 20.63
CA PRO A 131 -2.43 15.05 20.73
C PRO A 131 -3.11 15.46 19.41
N GLY A 132 -4.28 16.09 19.49
CA GLY A 132 -5.06 16.52 18.32
C GLY A 132 -6.05 15.48 17.77
N ALA A 133 -6.18 14.30 18.39
CA ALA A 133 -7.12 13.27 17.95
C ALA A 133 -8.60 13.73 17.98
N THR A 134 -8.96 14.58 18.95
CA THR A 134 -10.32 15.12 19.11
C THR A 134 -10.75 16.02 17.95
N ASP A 135 -9.81 16.74 17.34
CA ASP A 135 -10.11 17.71 16.28
C ASP A 135 -10.48 16.97 14.98
N GLY A 136 -9.75 15.91 14.65
CA GLY A 136 -10.08 15.03 13.52
C GLY A 136 -11.44 14.34 13.71
N LEU A 137 -11.76 13.95 14.95
CA LEU A 137 -13.06 13.33 15.28
C LEU A 137 -14.21 14.33 15.16
N ALA A 138 -14.01 15.56 15.65
CA ALA A 138 -14.99 16.65 15.53
C ALA A 138 -15.23 17.00 14.05
N TYR A 139 -14.18 17.05 13.22
CA TYR A 139 -14.31 17.27 11.79
C TYR A 139 -15.10 16.15 11.09
N LEU A 140 -14.85 14.88 11.45
CA LEU A 140 -15.58 13.75 10.86
C LEU A 140 -17.09 13.75 11.21
N PHE A 141 -17.44 14.15 12.43
CA PHE A 141 -18.82 14.12 12.92
C PHE A 141 -19.57 15.45 12.84
N THR A 142 -18.97 16.50 12.27
CA THR A 142 -19.69 17.75 12.00
C THR A 142 -20.41 17.64 10.65
N PRO A 143 -21.74 17.48 10.64
CA PRO A 143 -22.47 17.34 9.38
C PRO A 143 -22.50 18.69 8.66
N ASN A 144 -22.13 18.69 7.38
CA ASN A 144 -22.36 19.84 6.51
C ASN A 144 -23.79 19.75 5.97
N VAL A 145 -24.67 20.58 6.53
CA VAL A 145 -26.10 20.66 6.17
C VAL A 145 -26.41 21.80 5.20
N SER A 146 -25.38 22.47 4.67
CA SER A 146 -25.53 23.49 3.61
C SER A 146 -25.74 22.89 2.23
#